data_AF-A0A2U1AR17-F1
#
_entry.id   AF-A0A2U1AR17-F1
#
_cell.length_a   1.000
_cell.length_b   1.000
_cell.length_c   1.000
_cell.angle_alpha   90.00
_cell.angle_beta   90.00
_cell.angle_gamma   90.00
#
_symmetry.space_group_name_H-M   'P 1'
#
loop_
_entity.id
_entity.type
_entity.pdbx_description
1 polymer ?
#
loop_
_entity_poly.entity_id
_entity_poly.type
_entity_poly.pdbx_seq_one_letter_code
_entity_poly.pdbx_strand_id
1 'polypeptide(L)'
;MPAIISAENIGKCYIISHNKPREELRFNELLSEWGRSACRRLRHPLSPNTEKVDLEEFWALRGLDFRINRGDRVGIIGRNGSGKSTLLKILSRITSPSEGRINLRGRVASLLEVGTGFHPELTGRENIYLNGAILGMTQQEIRKKFDEIVDFSGVERFLDTPVKRYSSGMYVRLAFAVAAHLEPEILLIDEVLAVGDMEFQKKCLGKMQDISRGEGRTILFVSHNMNAVRSLCNRGIVLEKGRQVMDGNDNVEACIERYFGSAGHAGQCCWENDGTLSNPYFTPLSLQVLDAEKRPIGNTLYAEDPYWVEIRFKVEEANPSLYFDVQLSVGETPLFAASPRMVHEHYAVHKGENRVEFRIPPDLLNTQNYRLNLRAFLPQIGELLQRRTKNPPEIELPIELRRKYSFTPGNQESQYLQPEFQWNID
;
A
#
# COMPACT_ATOMS: atom_id res chain seq x y z
N MET A 1 31.00 5.41 10.77
CA MET A 1 31.10 3.97 10.43
C MET A 1 30.69 3.77 8.98
N PRO A 2 31.23 2.78 8.25
CA PRO A 2 30.80 2.52 6.88
C PRO A 2 29.34 2.03 6.83
N ALA A 3 28.61 2.40 5.78
CA ALA A 3 27.22 2.00 5.57
C ALA A 3 27.08 0.46 5.52
N ILE A 4 26.00 -0.07 6.11
CA ILE A 4 25.70 -1.51 6.11
C ILE A 4 25.08 -1.95 4.78
N ILE A 5 24.37 -1.04 4.11
CA ILE A 5 23.88 -1.18 2.74
C ILE A 5 24.33 0.05 1.95
N SER A 6 24.92 -0.18 0.77
CA SER A 6 25.23 0.87 -0.20
C SER A 6 24.77 0.43 -1.58
N ALA A 7 23.82 1.16 -2.15
CA ALA A 7 23.32 0.98 -3.50
C ALA A 7 23.81 2.13 -4.38
N GLU A 8 24.43 1.80 -5.51
CA GLU A 8 24.96 2.78 -6.47
C GLU A 8 24.41 2.47 -7.88
N ASN A 9 23.67 3.43 -8.43
CA ASN A 9 23.03 3.40 -9.74
C ASN A 9 22.26 2.09 -10.04
N ILE A 10 21.50 1.59 -9.08
CA ILE A 10 20.81 0.30 -9.23
C ILE A 10 19.71 0.42 -10.29
N GLY A 11 19.79 -0.44 -11.30
CA GLY A 11 18.78 -0.62 -12.34
C GLY A 11 18.37 -2.08 -12.49
N LYS A 12 17.10 -2.32 -12.84
CA LYS A 12 16.58 -3.66 -13.16
C LYS A 12 15.62 -3.57 -14.34
N CYS A 13 16.03 -4.19 -15.44
CA CYS A 13 15.22 -4.34 -16.64
C CYS A 13 14.72 -5.79 -16.77
N TYR A 14 13.47 -5.94 -17.18
CA TYR A 14 12.85 -7.20 -17.57
C TYR A 14 12.47 -7.13 -19.04
N ILE A 15 12.51 -8.27 -19.74
CA ILE A 15 12.06 -8.38 -21.12
C ILE A 15 10.68 -9.05 -21.10
N ILE A 16 9.68 -8.39 -21.66
CA ILE A 16 8.31 -8.89 -21.81
C ILE A 16 8.13 -9.33 -23.26
N SER A 17 7.60 -10.54 -23.49
CA SER A 17 7.21 -11.03 -24.82
C SER A 17 5.70 -11.13 -24.87
N HIS A 18 5.08 -10.47 -25.85
CA HIS A 18 3.62 -10.39 -25.97
C HIS A 18 2.99 -11.53 -26.79
N ASN A 19 3.78 -12.43 -27.40
CA ASN A 19 3.27 -13.49 -28.27
C ASN A 19 3.99 -14.84 -28.07
N LYS A 20 3.57 -15.62 -27.04
CA LYS A 20 3.47 -17.10 -27.01
C LYS A 20 3.14 -17.61 -25.59
N PRO A 21 2.42 -18.73 -25.43
CA PRO A 21 2.25 -19.38 -24.12
C PRO A 21 3.61 -19.87 -23.61
N ARG A 22 3.86 -19.66 -22.32
CA ARG A 22 5.10 -20.06 -21.62
C ARG A 22 5.23 -21.59 -21.56
N GLU A 23 5.93 -22.19 -22.50
CA GLU A 23 6.69 -23.40 -22.24
C GLU A 23 8.16 -23.14 -22.58
N GLU A 24 8.98 -23.11 -21.52
CA GLU A 24 10.44 -23.37 -21.51
C GLU A 24 11.38 -22.60 -22.45
N LEU A 25 11.20 -21.30 -22.71
CA LEU A 25 12.28 -20.53 -23.33
C LEU A 25 13.37 -20.18 -22.30
N ARG A 26 14.56 -20.77 -22.42
CA ARG A 26 15.71 -20.49 -21.53
C ARG A 26 16.32 -19.13 -21.87
N PHE A 27 16.87 -18.44 -20.87
CA PHE A 27 17.53 -17.12 -21.02
C PHE A 27 18.56 -17.06 -22.17
N ASN A 28 19.28 -18.16 -22.40
CA ASN A 28 20.25 -18.26 -23.49
C ASN A 28 19.60 -18.30 -24.89
N GLU A 29 18.38 -18.81 -25.02
CA GLU A 29 17.65 -18.83 -26.29
C GLU A 29 17.17 -17.42 -26.65
N LEU A 30 16.66 -16.65 -25.68
CA LEU A 30 16.26 -15.24 -25.87
C LEU A 30 17.45 -14.36 -26.31
N LEU A 31 18.63 -14.53 -25.71
CA LEU A 31 19.85 -13.83 -26.13
C LEU A 31 20.31 -14.25 -27.53
N SER A 32 20.20 -15.54 -27.86
CA SER A 32 20.55 -16.04 -29.19
C SER A 32 19.60 -15.50 -30.27
N GLU A 33 18.32 -15.32 -29.96
CA GLU A 33 17.33 -14.74 -30.87
C GLU A 33 17.55 -13.24 -31.07
N TRP A 34 17.92 -12.50 -30.03
CA TRP A 34 18.30 -11.07 -30.12
C TRP A 34 19.57 -10.87 -30.97
N GLY A 35 20.62 -11.64 -30.71
CA GLY A 35 21.86 -11.60 -31.50
C GLY A 35 21.64 -12.00 -32.97
N ARG A 36 20.81 -13.02 -33.24
CA ARG A 36 20.47 -13.44 -34.61
C ARG A 36 19.62 -12.40 -35.33
N SER A 37 18.66 -11.76 -34.68
CA SER A 37 17.81 -10.74 -35.31
C SER A 37 18.57 -9.44 -35.62
N ALA A 38 19.52 -9.05 -34.77
CA ALA A 38 20.45 -7.95 -35.07
C ALA A 38 21.38 -8.29 -36.26
N CYS A 39 22.00 -9.47 -36.26
CA CYS A 39 22.86 -9.92 -37.38
C CYS A 39 22.09 -10.16 -38.69
N ARG A 40 20.82 -10.56 -38.63
CA ARG A 40 19.99 -10.83 -39.83
C ARG A 40 19.42 -9.56 -40.46
N ARG A 41 19.14 -8.51 -39.67
CA ARG A 41 18.86 -7.15 -40.19
C ARG A 41 20.03 -6.55 -40.96
N LEU A 42 21.27 -6.86 -40.53
CA LEU A 42 22.48 -6.44 -41.23
C LEU A 42 22.74 -7.24 -42.52
N ARG A 43 22.28 -8.49 -42.62
CA ARG A 43 22.52 -9.36 -43.79
C ARG A 43 21.42 -9.36 -44.86
N HIS A 44 20.16 -9.09 -44.52
CA HIS A 44 19.05 -9.04 -45.50
C HIS A 44 17.97 -7.99 -45.14
N PRO A 45 18.05 -6.77 -45.70
CA PRO A 45 17.12 -5.67 -45.37
C PRO A 45 15.71 -5.79 -46.00
N LEU A 46 15.47 -6.77 -46.89
CA LEU A 46 14.24 -6.86 -47.71
C LEU A 46 13.51 -8.21 -47.66
N SER A 47 13.69 -9.03 -46.61
CA SER A 47 12.95 -10.30 -46.50
C SER A 47 11.54 -10.07 -45.89
N PRO A 48 10.44 -10.37 -46.61
CA PRO A 48 9.09 -10.07 -46.13
C PRO A 48 8.44 -11.35 -45.59
N ASN A 49 8.88 -11.82 -44.43
CA ASN A 49 8.05 -12.56 -43.49
C ASN A 49 8.87 -12.83 -42.22
N THR A 50 8.64 -12.06 -41.17
CA THR A 50 9.18 -12.40 -39.86
C THR A 50 8.07 -12.09 -38.87
N GLU A 51 7.52 -13.14 -38.24
CA GLU A 51 6.70 -13.00 -37.05
C GLU A 51 7.46 -12.07 -36.09
N LYS A 52 6.95 -10.85 -35.92
CA LYS A 52 7.53 -9.90 -34.97
C LYS A 52 7.25 -10.45 -33.58
N VAL A 53 8.27 -11.04 -32.97
CA VAL A 53 8.29 -11.20 -31.53
C VAL A 53 8.48 -9.80 -30.97
N ASP A 54 7.39 -9.16 -30.58
CA ASP A 54 7.43 -7.86 -29.89
C ASP A 54 7.98 -8.09 -28.48
N LEU A 55 9.30 -7.96 -28.38
CA LEU A 55 10.03 -7.92 -27.11
C LEU A 55 10.02 -6.47 -26.61
N GLU A 56 9.37 -6.25 -25.47
CA GLU A 56 9.31 -4.96 -24.81
C GLU A 56 10.25 -4.95 -23.59
N GLU A 57 11.08 -3.92 -23.47
CA GLU A 57 11.89 -3.69 -22.28
C GLU A 57 11.07 -2.96 -21.21
N PHE A 58 10.95 -3.59 -20.03
CA PHE A 58 10.29 -3.01 -18.87
C PHE A 58 11.31 -2.73 -17.76
N TRP A 59 11.53 -1.45 -17.49
CA TRP A 59 12.39 -0.98 -16.41
C TRP A 59 11.63 -0.91 -15.09
N ALA A 60 11.83 -1.92 -14.23
CA ALA A 60 11.22 -1.97 -12.91
C ALA A 60 11.93 -1.05 -11.89
N LEU A 61 13.24 -0.86 -12.06
CA LEU A 61 14.08 0.05 -11.27
C LEU A 61 15.09 0.73 -12.18
N ARG A 62 15.42 2.00 -11.92
CA ARG A 62 16.40 2.74 -12.71
C ARG A 62 17.06 3.87 -11.92
N GLY A 63 18.37 3.77 -11.73
CA GLY A 63 19.19 4.82 -11.10
C GLY A 63 18.86 5.05 -9.64
N LEU A 64 18.79 3.98 -8.84
CA LEU A 64 18.61 4.09 -7.38
C LEU A 64 19.98 4.24 -6.70
N ASP A 65 20.09 5.26 -5.85
CA ASP A 65 21.31 5.61 -5.11
C ASP A 65 20.95 5.92 -3.65
N PHE A 66 21.34 5.04 -2.73
CA PHE A 66 21.09 5.23 -1.30
C PHE A 66 22.10 4.48 -0.42
N ARG A 67 22.25 4.97 0.81
CA ARG A 67 23.14 4.38 1.83
C ARG A 67 22.39 4.27 3.15
N ILE A 68 22.42 3.09 3.75
CA ILE A 68 21.77 2.78 5.02
C ILE A 68 22.84 2.41 6.03
N ASN A 69 22.77 3.01 7.21
CA ASN A 69 23.70 2.76 8.31
C ASN A 69 23.17 1.62 9.20
N ARG A 70 24.08 1.06 10.01
CA ARG A 70 23.69 0.04 10.99
C ARG A 70 22.75 0.67 12.02
N GLY A 71 21.62 0.01 12.29
CA GLY A 71 20.62 0.48 13.25
C GLY A 71 19.51 1.32 12.63
N ASP A 72 19.63 1.71 11.35
CA ASP A 72 18.58 2.45 10.65
C ASP A 72 17.33 1.58 10.49
N ARG A 73 16.16 2.22 10.60
CA ARG A 73 14.86 1.62 10.32
C ARG A 73 14.21 2.37 9.19
N VAL A 74 14.38 1.82 7.99
CA VAL A 74 14.07 2.51 6.73
C VAL A 74 12.77 1.99 6.15
N GLY A 75 11.80 2.89 5.95
CA GLY A 75 10.58 2.62 5.22
C GLY A 75 10.78 2.80 3.72
N ILE A 76 10.57 1.77 2.91
CA ILE A 76 10.48 1.89 1.45
C ILE A 76 9.02 2.13 1.08
N ILE A 77 8.72 3.36 0.70
CA ILE A 77 7.37 3.87 0.46
C ILE A 77 7.13 3.98 -1.04
N GLY A 78 5.91 3.68 -1.50
CA GLY A 78 5.55 3.87 -2.90
C GLY A 78 4.30 3.08 -3.29
N ARG A 79 3.69 3.45 -4.42
CA ARG A 79 2.49 2.77 -4.95
C ARG A 79 2.79 1.35 -5.44
N ASN A 80 1.75 0.58 -5.70
CA ASN A 80 1.90 -0.69 -6.42
C ASN A 80 2.53 -0.44 -7.79
N GLY A 81 3.47 -1.30 -8.19
CA GLY A 81 4.25 -1.10 -9.41
C GLY A 81 5.37 -0.06 -9.33
N SER A 82 5.65 0.55 -8.17
CA SER A 82 6.76 1.51 -8.04
C SER A 82 8.16 0.89 -8.01
N GLY A 83 8.25 -0.45 -7.93
CA GLY A 83 9.52 -1.19 -7.92
C GLY A 83 9.94 -1.76 -6.56
N LYS A 84 9.14 -1.57 -5.49
CA LYS A 84 9.47 -2.03 -4.12
C LYS A 84 9.84 -3.52 -4.04
N SER A 85 8.99 -4.41 -4.56
CA SER A 85 9.24 -5.86 -4.53
C SER A 85 10.46 -6.25 -5.36
N THR A 86 10.75 -5.53 -6.45
CA THR A 86 11.98 -5.72 -7.24
C THR A 86 13.21 -5.31 -6.46
N LEU A 87 13.14 -4.17 -5.73
CA LEU A 87 14.23 -3.71 -4.89
C LEU A 87 14.50 -4.70 -3.76
N LEU A 88 13.45 -5.20 -3.11
CA LEU A 88 13.57 -6.24 -2.09
C LEU A 88 14.23 -7.51 -2.63
N LYS A 89 13.84 -7.99 -3.82
CA LYS A 89 14.47 -9.16 -4.46
C LYS A 89 15.96 -8.97 -4.74
N ILE A 90 16.38 -7.73 -5.04
CA ILE A 90 17.80 -7.40 -5.22
C ILE A 90 18.53 -7.38 -3.87
N LEU A 91 17.93 -6.75 -2.86
CA LEU A 91 18.47 -6.68 -1.50
C LEU A 91 18.59 -8.07 -0.85
N SER A 92 17.63 -8.97 -1.10
CA SER A 92 17.66 -10.35 -0.64
C SER A 92 18.53 -11.27 -1.49
N ARG A 93 19.19 -10.74 -2.54
CA ARG A 93 20.04 -11.49 -3.48
C ARG A 93 19.32 -12.59 -4.27
N ILE A 94 17.99 -12.53 -4.37
CA ILE A 94 17.20 -13.43 -5.24
C ILE A 94 17.46 -13.11 -6.72
N THR A 95 17.64 -11.83 -7.06
CA THR A 95 17.97 -11.41 -8.41
C THR A 95 19.07 -10.36 -8.43
N SER A 96 20.00 -10.49 -9.36
CA SER A 96 21.03 -9.46 -9.56
C SER A 96 20.44 -8.21 -10.24
N PRO A 97 20.95 -7.01 -9.95
CA PRO A 97 20.61 -5.83 -10.73
C PRO A 97 21.09 -5.99 -12.18
N SER A 98 20.40 -5.33 -13.12
CA SER A 98 20.85 -5.23 -14.52
C SER A 98 21.95 -4.19 -14.68
N GLU A 99 21.92 -3.14 -13.86
CA GLU A 99 22.91 -2.06 -13.82
C GLU A 99 23.22 -1.66 -12.38
N GLY A 100 24.41 -1.10 -12.16
CA GLY A 100 24.84 -0.64 -10.85
C GLY A 100 25.35 -1.76 -9.94
N ARG A 101 25.57 -1.43 -8.66
CA ARG A 101 26.11 -2.37 -7.67
C ARG A 101 25.51 -2.15 -6.29
N ILE A 102 25.34 -3.25 -5.56
CA ILE A 102 24.87 -3.23 -4.18
C ILE A 102 25.87 -3.94 -3.27
N ASN A 103 26.28 -3.24 -2.21
CA ASN A 103 27.16 -3.77 -1.19
C ASN A 103 26.37 -3.95 0.11
N LEU A 104 26.40 -5.16 0.67
CA LEU A 104 25.68 -5.54 1.89
C LEU A 104 26.69 -6.12 2.89
N ARG A 105 26.69 -5.62 4.13
CA ARG A 105 27.62 -6.05 5.19
C ARG A 105 26.87 -6.73 6.33
N GLY A 106 26.82 -8.05 6.31
CA GLY A 106 26.15 -8.87 7.32
C GLY A 106 25.20 -9.89 6.69
N ARG A 107 24.56 -10.70 7.53
CA ARG A 107 23.49 -11.62 7.13
C ARG A 107 22.24 -10.81 6.83
N VAL A 108 21.65 -11.08 5.67
CA VAL A 108 20.36 -10.52 5.26
C VAL A 108 19.32 -11.60 5.45
N ALA A 109 18.26 -11.27 6.17
CA ALA A 109 17.07 -12.10 6.21
C ALA A 109 15.89 -11.36 5.62
N SER A 110 14.97 -12.10 5.02
CA SER A 110 13.77 -11.54 4.43
C SER A 110 12.53 -12.29 4.88
N LEU A 111 11.51 -11.56 5.33
CA LEU A 111 10.19 -12.11 5.62
C LEU A 111 9.33 -12.29 4.35
N LEU A 112 9.89 -12.04 3.17
CA LEU A 112 9.24 -12.28 1.87
C LEU A 112 8.87 -13.74 1.62
N GLU A 113 9.60 -14.65 2.26
CA GLU A 113 9.55 -16.08 1.96
C GLU A 113 9.20 -16.92 3.18
N VAL A 114 8.43 -16.34 4.12
CA VAL A 114 8.02 -17.04 5.34
C VAL A 114 7.26 -18.32 4.98
N GLY A 115 7.88 -19.47 5.28
CA GLY A 115 7.35 -20.81 5.01
C GLY A 115 8.04 -21.54 3.85
N THR A 116 8.78 -20.85 2.99
CA THR A 116 9.60 -21.53 1.98
C THR A 116 10.68 -22.35 2.67
N GLY A 117 10.85 -23.61 2.24
CA GLY A 117 11.80 -24.54 2.85
C GLY A 117 11.24 -25.37 4.01
N PHE A 118 9.97 -25.24 4.38
CA PHE A 118 9.31 -26.27 5.19
C PHE A 118 9.16 -27.56 4.37
N HIS A 119 9.52 -28.68 4.95
CA HIS A 119 9.35 -30.00 4.36
C HIS A 119 8.04 -30.64 4.86
N PRO A 120 7.09 -30.98 3.97
CA PRO A 120 5.75 -31.44 4.35
C PRO A 120 5.74 -32.73 5.21
N GLU A 121 6.70 -33.62 4.97
CA GLU A 121 6.82 -34.89 5.71
C GLU A 121 7.50 -34.75 7.08
N LEU A 122 8.18 -33.63 7.34
CA LEU A 122 8.84 -33.40 8.62
C LEU A 122 7.85 -32.82 9.63
N THR A 123 8.10 -33.08 10.91
CA THR A 123 7.36 -32.52 12.04
C THR A 123 7.57 -31.01 12.16
N GLY A 124 6.72 -30.31 12.92
CA GLY A 124 6.94 -28.90 13.24
C GLY A 124 8.31 -28.66 13.90
N ARG A 125 8.71 -29.55 14.83
CA ARG A 125 10.03 -29.52 15.48
C ARG A 125 11.17 -29.55 14.47
N GLU A 126 11.17 -30.54 13.58
CA GLU A 126 12.22 -30.69 12.56
C GLU A 126 12.23 -29.51 11.58
N ASN A 127 11.04 -28.98 11.24
CA ASN A 127 10.93 -27.80 10.40
C ASN A 127 11.47 -26.52 11.05
N ILE A 128 11.36 -26.35 12.37
CA ILE A 128 12.04 -25.25 13.09
C ILE A 128 13.55 -25.32 12.86
N TYR A 129 14.15 -26.51 12.98
CA TYR A 129 15.59 -26.68 12.76
C TYR A 129 15.99 -26.49 11.29
N LEU A 130 15.26 -27.11 10.37
CA LEU A 130 15.53 -27.03 8.93
C LEU A 130 15.40 -25.59 8.43
N ASN A 131 14.26 -24.94 8.71
CA ASN A 131 14.00 -23.59 8.25
C ASN A 131 14.88 -22.56 8.94
N GLY A 132 15.12 -22.70 10.24
CA GLY A 132 16.07 -21.86 10.96
C GLY A 132 17.46 -21.91 10.32
N ALA A 133 17.94 -23.10 9.94
CA ALA A 133 19.22 -23.26 9.25
C ALA A 133 19.21 -22.64 7.84
N ILE A 134 18.13 -22.82 7.06
CA ILE A 134 17.96 -22.20 5.73
C ILE A 134 18.01 -20.67 5.84
N LEU A 135 17.38 -20.10 6.87
CA LEU A 135 17.37 -18.66 7.14
C LEU A 135 18.68 -18.14 7.75
N GLY A 136 19.66 -19.01 8.00
CA GLY A 136 21.00 -18.64 8.45
C GLY A 136 21.23 -18.67 9.96
N MET A 137 20.37 -19.34 10.73
CA MET A 137 20.61 -19.64 12.14
C MET A 137 21.57 -20.82 12.30
N THR A 138 22.50 -20.69 13.23
CA THR A 138 23.28 -21.80 13.76
C THR A 138 22.40 -22.72 14.60
N GLN A 139 22.79 -23.99 14.72
CA GLN A 139 22.07 -24.94 15.57
C GLN A 139 21.99 -24.49 17.04
N GLN A 140 23.00 -23.77 17.54
CA GLN A 140 22.99 -23.17 18.88
C GLN A 140 21.97 -22.04 19.02
N GLU A 141 21.89 -21.13 18.04
CA GLU A 141 20.87 -20.07 18.01
C GLU A 141 19.46 -20.68 18.02
N ILE A 142 19.22 -21.72 17.20
CA ILE A 142 17.92 -22.41 17.15
C ILE A 142 17.59 -23.05 18.50
N ARG A 143 18.52 -23.80 19.11
CA ARG A 143 18.29 -24.44 20.42
C ARG A 143 17.96 -23.42 21.51
N LYS A 144 18.66 -22.29 21.55
CA LYS A 144 18.44 -21.23 22.54
C LYS A 144 17.07 -20.57 22.38
N LYS A 145 16.55 -20.49 21.15
CA LYS A 145 15.29 -19.84 20.81
C LYS A 145 14.11 -20.80 20.62
N PHE A 146 14.34 -22.10 20.76
CA PHE A 146 13.36 -23.12 20.41
C PHE A 146 12.05 -22.95 21.17
N ASP A 147 12.12 -22.83 22.50
CA ASP A 147 10.91 -22.70 23.33
C ASP A 147 10.18 -21.38 23.07
N GLU A 148 10.92 -20.27 22.86
CA GLU A 148 10.34 -18.97 22.46
C GLU A 148 9.60 -19.07 21.11
N ILE A 149 10.17 -19.79 20.13
CA ILE A 149 9.55 -20.01 18.81
C ILE A 149 8.26 -20.83 18.95
N VAL A 150 8.29 -21.90 19.75
CA VAL A 150 7.13 -22.78 19.96
C VAL A 150 6.01 -22.01 20.65
N ASP A 151 6.30 -21.30 21.75
CA ASP A 151 5.31 -20.49 22.47
C ASP A 151 4.70 -19.40 21.57
N PHE A 152 5.56 -18.66 20.85
CA PHE A 152 5.11 -17.61 19.93
C PHE A 152 4.17 -18.14 18.83
N SER A 153 4.49 -19.31 18.26
CA SER A 153 3.68 -19.93 17.20
C SER A 153 2.31 -20.44 17.68
N GLY A 154 2.19 -20.79 18.96
CA GLY A 154 0.99 -21.41 19.53
C GLY A 154 0.70 -22.82 19.00
N VAL A 155 1.68 -23.52 18.41
CA VAL A 155 1.49 -24.87 17.83
C VAL A 155 2.02 -26.01 18.71
N GLU A 156 2.35 -25.73 19.97
CA GLU A 156 3.00 -26.68 20.91
C GLU A 156 2.40 -28.09 20.90
N ARG A 157 1.06 -28.20 20.97
CA ARG A 157 0.34 -29.49 20.95
C ARG A 157 0.54 -30.32 19.68
N PHE A 158 0.90 -29.68 18.56
CA PHE A 158 1.04 -30.30 17.25
C PHE A 158 2.50 -30.34 16.78
N LEU A 159 3.45 -29.99 17.66
CA LEU A 159 4.85 -29.79 17.30
C LEU A 159 5.51 -31.04 16.70
N ASP A 160 5.12 -32.23 17.18
CA ASP A 160 5.62 -33.52 16.70
C ASP A 160 4.71 -34.15 15.63
N THR A 161 3.78 -33.36 15.06
CA THR A 161 2.94 -33.77 13.92
C THR A 161 3.57 -33.28 12.61
N PRO A 162 3.58 -34.10 11.52
CA PRO A 162 4.03 -33.66 10.21
C PRO A 162 3.30 -32.41 9.71
N VAL A 163 4.05 -31.45 9.19
CA VAL A 163 3.53 -30.13 8.80
C VAL A 163 2.47 -30.21 7.70
N LYS A 164 2.48 -31.25 6.85
CA LYS A 164 1.39 -31.49 5.87
C LYS A 164 0.00 -31.66 6.50
N ARG A 165 -0.07 -31.94 7.81
CA ARG A 165 -1.34 -32.05 8.57
C ARG A 165 -1.71 -30.75 9.30
N TYR A 166 -0.90 -29.70 9.19
CA TYR A 166 -1.20 -28.42 9.80
C TYR A 166 -2.32 -27.73 9.03
N SER A 167 -3.15 -26.97 9.74
CA SER A 167 -3.97 -25.97 9.06
C SER A 167 -3.07 -24.91 8.42
N SER A 168 -3.58 -24.20 7.41
CA SER A 168 -2.87 -23.08 6.79
C SER A 168 -2.44 -22.03 7.83
N GLY A 169 -3.27 -21.79 8.84
CA GLY A 169 -2.95 -20.89 9.96
C GLY A 169 -1.78 -21.39 10.81
N MET A 170 -1.78 -22.66 11.22
CA MET A 170 -0.67 -23.25 11.99
C MET A 170 0.64 -23.22 11.21
N TYR A 171 0.58 -23.55 9.92
CA TYR A 171 1.73 -23.51 9.01
C TYR A 171 2.39 -22.12 9.01
N VAL A 172 1.59 -21.09 8.74
CA VAL A 172 2.14 -19.73 8.65
C VAL A 172 2.58 -19.21 10.01
N ARG A 173 1.86 -19.53 11.10
CA ARG A 173 2.28 -19.13 12.46
C ARG A 173 3.65 -19.68 12.80
N LEU A 174 3.89 -20.97 12.55
CA LEU A 174 5.18 -21.59 12.83
C LEU A 174 6.29 -21.00 11.96
N ALA A 175 6.04 -20.85 10.66
CA ALA A 175 7.00 -20.25 9.74
C ALA A 175 7.38 -18.82 10.17
N PHE A 176 6.39 -18.01 10.54
CA PHE A 176 6.62 -16.65 11.00
C PHE A 176 7.34 -16.64 12.35
N ALA A 177 6.99 -17.54 13.27
CA ALA A 177 7.63 -17.64 14.57
C ALA A 177 9.14 -17.89 14.44
N VAL A 178 9.55 -18.80 13.55
CA VAL A 178 10.97 -19.04 13.26
C VAL A 178 11.64 -17.75 12.75
N ALA A 179 11.03 -17.12 11.75
CA ALA A 179 11.61 -15.94 11.11
C ALA A 179 11.67 -14.70 12.05
N ALA A 180 10.69 -14.54 12.94
CA ALA A 180 10.64 -13.46 13.94
C ALA A 180 11.66 -13.60 15.07
N HIS A 181 12.19 -14.82 15.28
CA HIS A 181 13.25 -15.08 16.27
C HIS A 181 14.65 -15.11 15.65
N LEU A 182 14.75 -14.79 14.36
CA LEU A 182 16.02 -14.62 13.68
C LEU A 182 16.73 -13.34 14.18
N GLU A 183 18.06 -13.40 14.25
CA GLU A 183 18.90 -12.29 14.68
C GLU A 183 19.90 -11.87 13.59
N PRO A 184 19.41 -11.39 12.42
CA PRO A 184 20.28 -10.95 11.33
C PRO A 184 20.73 -9.50 11.55
N GLU A 185 21.80 -9.09 10.87
CA GLU A 185 22.25 -7.70 10.87
C GLU A 185 21.33 -6.79 10.03
N ILE A 186 20.72 -7.35 8.98
CA ILE A 186 19.78 -6.69 8.07
C ILE A 186 18.50 -7.53 7.98
N LEU A 187 17.36 -6.96 8.37
CA LEU A 187 16.04 -7.58 8.26
C LEU A 187 15.19 -6.84 7.24
N LEU A 188 14.79 -7.55 6.18
CA LEU A 188 13.85 -7.08 5.17
C LEU A 188 12.45 -7.57 5.52
N ILE A 189 11.50 -6.65 5.59
CA ILE A 189 10.13 -6.94 5.96
C ILE A 189 9.24 -6.46 4.81
N ASP A 190 8.45 -7.37 4.25
CA ASP A 190 7.41 -7.03 3.29
C ASP A 190 6.04 -7.05 3.97
N GLU A 191 5.10 -6.33 3.37
CA GLU A 191 3.73 -6.04 3.80
C GLU A 191 2.85 -7.25 4.17
N VAL A 192 3.37 -8.45 3.97
CA VAL A 192 2.78 -9.75 4.31
C VAL A 192 2.65 -9.96 5.82
N LEU A 193 2.87 -8.93 6.66
CA LEU A 193 2.63 -9.02 8.11
C LEU A 193 1.17 -9.31 8.50
N ALA A 194 0.24 -9.23 7.55
CA ALA A 194 -1.17 -9.53 7.75
C ALA A 194 -1.52 -11.04 7.72
N VAL A 195 -0.58 -11.96 7.96
CA VAL A 195 -0.93 -13.40 8.07
C VAL A 195 -1.22 -13.80 9.51
N GLY A 196 -2.28 -14.61 9.69
CA GLY A 196 -2.75 -15.08 11.00
C GLY A 196 -4.05 -14.41 11.42
N ASP A 197 -4.48 -14.68 12.65
CA ASP A 197 -5.60 -13.96 13.27
C ASP A 197 -5.12 -12.63 13.87
N MET A 198 -6.06 -11.79 14.30
CA MET A 198 -5.76 -10.49 14.90
C MET A 198 -4.84 -10.60 16.12
N GLU A 199 -5.00 -11.65 16.92
CA GLU A 199 -4.15 -11.88 18.09
C GLU A 199 -2.69 -12.14 17.70
N PHE A 200 -2.47 -13.01 16.71
CA PHE A 200 -1.15 -13.32 16.19
C PHE A 200 -0.51 -12.11 15.50
N GLN A 201 -1.26 -11.36 14.69
CA GLN A 201 -0.78 -10.11 14.09
C GLN A 201 -0.30 -9.11 15.15
N LYS A 202 -1.01 -9.00 16.28
CA LYS A 202 -0.62 -8.14 17.40
C LYS A 202 0.69 -8.62 18.05
N LYS A 203 0.87 -9.93 18.22
CA LYS A 203 2.14 -10.54 18.67
C LYS A 203 3.29 -10.24 17.69
N CYS A 204 3.04 -10.34 16.40
CA CYS A 204 4.02 -10.02 15.35
C CYS A 204 4.47 -8.55 15.40
N LEU A 205 3.52 -7.62 15.48
CA LEU A 205 3.82 -6.19 15.61
C LEU A 205 4.59 -5.87 16.90
N GLY A 206 4.22 -6.48 18.02
CA GLY A 206 4.94 -6.34 19.29
C GLY A 206 6.39 -6.80 19.16
N LYS A 207 6.62 -8.02 18.65
CA LYS A 207 7.96 -8.55 18.44
C LYS A 207 8.79 -7.67 17.50
N MET A 208 8.18 -7.12 16.45
CA MET A 208 8.85 -6.20 15.54
C MET A 208 9.23 -4.89 16.19
N GLN A 209 8.38 -4.35 17.07
CA GLN A 209 8.73 -3.17 17.87
C GLN A 209 9.90 -3.45 18.82
N ASP A 210 9.93 -4.63 19.44
CA ASP A 210 11.06 -5.04 20.31
C ASP A 210 12.36 -5.15 19.50
N ILE A 211 12.30 -5.78 18.32
CA ILE A 211 13.43 -5.88 17.38
C ILE A 211 13.90 -4.49 16.92
N SER A 212 12.95 -3.58 16.68
CA SER A 212 13.17 -2.19 16.26
C SER A 212 13.79 -1.32 17.36
N ARG A 213 13.46 -1.59 18.63
CA ARG A 213 13.97 -0.88 19.81
C ARG A 213 15.30 -1.43 20.31
N GLY A 214 15.58 -2.71 20.06
CA GLY A 214 16.86 -3.33 20.41
C GLY A 214 18.04 -2.68 19.68
N GLU A 215 19.14 -2.45 20.40
CA GLU A 215 20.31 -1.79 19.84
C GLU A 215 20.94 -2.60 18.69
N GLY A 216 21.09 -1.99 17.52
CA GLY A 216 22.07 -2.41 16.49
C GLY A 216 21.56 -3.22 15.29
N ARG A 217 20.25 -3.50 15.15
CA ARG A 217 19.67 -4.15 13.96
C ARG A 217 19.21 -3.15 12.92
N THR A 218 19.46 -3.44 11.64
CA THR A 218 19.01 -2.61 10.52
C THR A 218 17.74 -3.19 9.93
N ILE A 219 16.69 -2.40 9.79
CA ILE A 219 15.39 -2.84 9.30
C ILE A 219 15.06 -2.09 8.02
N LEU A 220 14.67 -2.82 6.97
CA LEU A 220 14.04 -2.25 5.79
C LEU A 220 12.60 -2.75 5.74
N PHE A 221 11.67 -1.84 6.00
CA PHE A 221 10.25 -2.12 6.04
C PHE A 221 9.58 -1.61 4.76
N VAL A 222 8.91 -2.49 4.04
CA VAL A 222 8.23 -2.18 2.80
C VAL A 222 6.73 -2.32 3.04
N SER A 223 6.01 -1.20 2.94
CA SER A 223 4.56 -1.19 3.14
C SER A 223 3.92 0.01 2.46
N HIS A 224 2.66 -0.14 2.06
CA HIS A 224 1.76 0.95 1.73
C HIS A 224 0.97 1.47 2.95
N ASN A 225 1.08 0.83 4.12
CA ASN A 225 0.49 1.29 5.38
C ASN A 225 1.40 2.33 6.06
N MET A 226 1.05 3.62 5.90
CA MET A 226 1.85 4.71 6.44
C MET A 226 1.85 4.80 7.97
N ASN A 227 0.81 4.29 8.65
CA ASN A 227 0.79 4.22 10.11
C ASN A 227 1.84 3.22 10.64
N ALA A 228 1.96 2.07 9.98
CA ALA A 228 3.01 1.10 10.29
C ALA A 228 4.40 1.69 10.02
N VAL A 229 4.59 2.34 8.87
CA VAL A 229 5.86 3.01 8.51
C VAL A 229 6.23 4.09 9.54
N ARG A 230 5.29 4.98 9.90
CA ARG A 230 5.46 6.01 10.92
C ARG A 230 5.86 5.44 12.29
N SER A 231 5.27 4.31 12.69
CA SER A 231 5.52 3.73 14.00
C SER A 231 6.80 2.90 14.11
N LEU A 232 7.28 2.32 12.99
CA LEU A 232 8.40 1.38 12.96
C LEU A 232 9.69 2.00 12.39
N CYS A 233 9.59 2.98 11.50
CA CYS A 233 10.72 3.54 10.77
C CYS A 233 11.12 4.91 11.29
N ASN A 234 12.41 5.24 11.21
CA ASN A 234 12.92 6.59 11.45
C ASN A 234 13.28 7.31 10.15
N ARG A 235 13.54 6.59 9.06
CA ARG A 235 13.89 7.14 7.75
C ARG A 235 12.94 6.60 6.68
N GLY A 236 12.65 7.38 5.65
CA GLY A 236 11.87 6.96 4.49
C GLY A 236 12.65 7.07 3.19
N ILE A 237 12.38 6.17 2.24
CA ILE A 237 12.80 6.27 0.83
C ILE A 237 11.54 6.11 -0.02
N VAL A 238 11.24 7.13 -0.84
CA VAL A 238 10.04 7.14 -1.69
C VAL A 238 10.42 6.70 -3.09
N LEU A 239 9.73 5.68 -3.59
CA LEU A 239 9.86 5.14 -4.94
C LEU A 239 8.63 5.47 -5.80
N GLU A 240 8.87 5.98 -7.00
CA GLU A 240 7.87 6.24 -8.03
C GLU A 240 8.35 5.75 -9.39
N LYS A 241 7.54 4.92 -10.06
CA LYS A 241 7.82 4.40 -11.41
C LYS A 241 9.26 3.88 -11.55
N GLY A 242 9.72 3.13 -10.55
CA GLY A 242 11.05 2.53 -10.54
C GLY A 242 12.20 3.49 -10.23
N ARG A 243 11.94 4.72 -9.78
CA ARG A 243 12.98 5.70 -9.41
C ARG A 243 12.83 6.14 -7.96
N GLN A 244 13.96 6.44 -7.34
CA GLN A 244 13.98 7.13 -6.05
C GLN A 244 13.70 8.61 -6.25
N VAL A 245 12.61 9.10 -5.67
CA VAL A 245 12.21 10.51 -5.77
C VAL A 245 12.53 11.30 -4.51
N MET A 246 12.70 10.62 -3.37
CA MET A 246 13.06 11.24 -2.10
C MET A 246 13.74 10.22 -1.19
N ASP A 247 14.69 10.71 -0.40
CA ASP A 247 15.29 10.00 0.74
C ASP A 247 15.30 10.96 1.92
N GLY A 248 14.58 10.59 2.99
CA GLY A 248 14.32 11.46 4.12
C GLY A 248 15.48 11.58 5.11
N ASN A 249 16.57 10.83 4.96
CA ASN A 249 17.76 10.87 5.83
C ASN A 249 17.43 11.12 7.32
N ASP A 250 16.56 10.27 7.90
CA ASP A 250 16.05 10.30 9.28
C ASP A 250 14.76 11.10 9.54
N ASN A 251 14.09 11.60 8.50
CA ASN A 251 12.74 12.12 8.60
C ASN A 251 11.76 11.29 7.76
N VAL A 252 11.19 10.26 8.39
CA VAL A 252 10.15 9.44 7.75
C VAL A 252 8.87 10.23 7.43
N GLU A 253 8.50 11.21 8.27
CA GLU A 253 7.28 12.01 8.05
C GLU A 253 7.34 12.81 6.77
N ALA A 254 8.47 13.46 6.47
CA ALA A 254 8.62 14.20 5.22
C ALA A 254 8.49 13.29 3.97
N CYS A 255 8.90 12.03 4.08
CA CYS A 255 8.68 11.04 3.02
C CYS A 255 7.23 10.59 2.91
N ILE A 256 6.52 10.46 4.04
CA ILE A 256 5.09 10.16 4.07
C ILE A 256 4.30 11.32 3.45
N GLU A 257 4.59 12.56 3.86
CA GLU A 257 4.02 13.78 3.29
C GLU A 257 4.30 13.87 1.79
N ARG A 258 5.53 13.63 1.34
CA ARG A 258 5.87 13.59 -0.08
C ARG A 258 5.10 12.50 -0.81
N TYR A 259 4.98 11.31 -0.24
CA TYR A 259 4.24 10.21 -0.86
C TYR A 259 2.76 10.57 -1.07
N PHE A 260 2.14 11.23 -0.09
CA PHE A 260 0.79 11.79 -0.25
C PHE A 260 0.77 12.96 -1.25
N GLY A 261 1.72 13.89 -1.19
CA GLY A 261 1.78 15.03 -2.12
C GLY A 261 2.13 14.67 -3.58
N SER A 262 2.83 13.56 -3.84
CA SER A 262 3.14 13.02 -5.17
C SER A 262 1.99 12.25 -5.80
N ALA A 263 1.18 11.61 -4.96
CA ALA A 263 -0.07 11.05 -5.36
C ALA A 263 -0.95 12.23 -5.72
N GLY A 264 -1.02 12.58 -7.01
CA GLY A 264 -1.85 13.68 -7.49
C GLY A 264 -3.19 13.68 -6.76
N HIS A 265 -3.38 14.70 -5.92
CA HIS A 265 -4.57 14.98 -5.10
C HIS A 265 -4.84 14.05 -3.90
N ALA A 266 -3.83 13.41 -3.29
CA ALA A 266 -3.98 12.66 -2.05
C ALA A 266 -3.55 13.48 -0.83
N GLY A 267 -4.47 13.64 0.12
CA GLY A 267 -4.28 14.49 1.31
C GLY A 267 -4.87 15.88 1.20
N GLN A 268 -5.59 16.21 0.12
CA GLN A 268 -6.47 17.38 0.15
C GLN A 268 -7.85 16.91 0.60
N CYS A 269 -8.21 17.32 1.82
CA CYS A 269 -9.60 17.43 2.23
C CYS A 269 -10.34 18.54 1.44
N CYS A 270 -9.78 19.00 0.31
CA CYS A 270 -10.36 19.98 -0.58
C CYS A 270 -10.13 19.59 -2.05
N TRP A 271 -11.04 19.99 -2.90
CA TRP A 271 -10.98 19.81 -4.34
C TRP A 271 -11.58 21.07 -4.97
N GLU A 272 -10.93 21.55 -6.02
CA GLU A 272 -11.40 22.68 -6.82
C GLU A 272 -11.46 22.30 -8.29
N ASN A 273 -12.50 22.78 -8.96
CA ASN A 273 -12.64 22.59 -10.39
C ASN A 273 -11.63 23.45 -11.15
N ASP A 274 -10.80 22.81 -11.96
CA ASP A 274 -9.83 23.46 -12.85
C ASP A 274 -10.47 23.98 -14.16
N GLY A 275 -11.80 23.94 -14.24
CA GLY A 275 -12.59 24.32 -15.41
C GLY A 275 -12.80 23.18 -16.41
N THR A 276 -12.26 21.98 -16.15
CA THR A 276 -12.44 20.82 -17.05
C THR A 276 -13.82 20.17 -16.91
N LEU A 277 -14.49 20.35 -15.77
CA LEU A 277 -15.83 19.84 -15.52
C LEU A 277 -16.85 20.96 -15.64
N SER A 278 -17.50 21.08 -16.80
CA SER A 278 -18.57 22.05 -17.01
C SER A 278 -19.78 21.37 -17.64
N ASN A 279 -20.94 21.55 -17.03
CA ASN A 279 -22.22 21.06 -17.52
C ASN A 279 -23.32 22.08 -17.17
N PRO A 280 -24.21 22.46 -18.11
CA PRO A 280 -25.27 23.44 -17.86
C PRO A 280 -26.18 23.10 -16.67
N TYR A 281 -26.38 21.81 -16.40
CA TYR A 281 -27.24 21.34 -15.31
C TYR A 281 -26.51 21.22 -13.97
N PHE A 282 -25.19 20.98 -13.98
CA PHE A 282 -24.40 20.82 -12.76
C PHE A 282 -22.90 20.99 -13.03
N THR A 283 -22.37 22.16 -12.70
CA THR A 283 -20.93 22.45 -12.77
C THR A 283 -20.36 22.50 -11.35
N PRO A 284 -19.62 21.47 -10.90
CA PRO A 284 -19.02 21.50 -9.57
C PRO A 284 -17.97 22.60 -9.50
N LEU A 285 -17.90 23.36 -8.40
CA LEU A 285 -16.94 24.45 -8.22
C LEU A 285 -15.87 24.06 -7.19
N SER A 286 -16.30 23.56 -6.04
CA SER A 286 -15.38 23.04 -5.01
C SER A 286 -16.07 22.01 -4.11
N LEU A 287 -15.26 21.15 -3.51
CA LEU A 287 -15.65 20.15 -2.52
C LEU A 287 -14.62 20.20 -1.39
N GLN A 288 -15.01 20.51 -0.16
CA GLN A 288 -14.07 20.70 0.95
C GLN A 288 -14.59 20.21 2.30
N VAL A 289 -13.68 19.75 3.16
CA VAL A 289 -13.95 19.38 4.55
C VAL A 289 -13.66 20.58 5.45
N LEU A 290 -14.58 20.83 6.36
CA LEU A 290 -14.51 21.87 7.37
C LEU A 290 -14.57 21.27 8.77
N ASP A 291 -13.93 21.94 9.73
CA ASP A 291 -14.03 21.60 11.16
C ASP A 291 -15.38 22.03 11.77
N ALA A 292 -15.53 21.79 13.08
CA ALA A 292 -16.72 22.17 13.84
C ALA A 292 -17.00 23.69 13.80
N GLU A 293 -15.97 24.52 13.60
CA GLU A 293 -16.06 25.97 13.47
C GLU A 293 -16.17 26.44 12.00
N LYS A 294 -16.45 25.53 11.06
CA LYS A 294 -16.55 25.76 9.61
C LYS A 294 -15.27 26.30 8.95
N ARG A 295 -14.09 25.96 9.51
CA ARG A 295 -12.80 26.32 8.90
C ARG A 295 -12.28 25.15 8.04
N PRO A 296 -11.71 25.41 6.86
CA PRO A 296 -11.14 24.37 6.00
C PRO A 296 -10.06 23.56 6.71
N ILE A 297 -10.15 22.23 6.60
CA ILE A 297 -9.10 21.30 7.07
C ILE A 297 -8.26 20.88 5.88
N GLY A 298 -6.94 20.92 6.02
CA GLY A 298 -6.01 20.58 4.94
C GLY A 298 -5.73 19.08 4.84
N ASN A 299 -5.30 18.46 5.94
CA ASN A 299 -4.44 17.27 5.83
C ASN A 299 -4.86 16.06 6.69
N THR A 300 -5.28 16.25 7.94
CA THR A 300 -5.54 15.14 8.88
C THR A 300 -6.85 15.35 9.61
N LEU A 301 -7.66 14.30 9.65
CA LEU A 301 -8.94 14.25 10.34
C LEU A 301 -8.82 13.21 11.46
N TYR A 302 -9.40 13.51 12.61
CA TYR A 302 -9.57 12.61 13.75
C TYR A 302 -10.98 12.02 13.82
N ALA A 303 -11.10 10.72 14.05
CA ALA A 303 -12.38 10.02 14.16
C ALA A 303 -13.30 10.65 15.22
N GLU A 304 -12.71 11.19 16.30
CA GLU A 304 -13.44 11.72 17.44
C GLU A 304 -14.07 13.11 17.20
N ASP A 305 -13.67 13.81 16.14
CA ASP A 305 -14.19 15.15 15.85
C ASP A 305 -15.32 15.09 14.80
N PRO A 306 -16.36 15.95 14.91
CA PRO A 306 -17.35 16.12 13.86
C PRO A 306 -16.79 16.95 12.70
N TYR A 307 -17.19 16.60 11.47
CA TYR A 307 -16.80 17.35 10.26
C TYR A 307 -18.01 17.83 9.49
N TRP A 308 -17.80 18.89 8.72
CA TRP A 308 -18.71 19.31 7.66
C TRP A 308 -18.05 19.09 6.31
N VAL A 309 -18.83 18.70 5.32
CA VAL A 309 -18.39 18.67 3.92
C VAL A 309 -19.22 19.68 3.17
N GLU A 310 -18.54 20.66 2.59
CA GLU A 310 -19.13 21.70 1.77
C GLU A 310 -18.95 21.38 0.29
N ILE A 311 -20.03 21.52 -0.46
CA ILE A 311 -20.09 21.36 -1.90
C ILE A 311 -20.59 22.68 -2.48
N ARG A 312 -19.79 23.30 -3.35
CA ARG A 312 -20.21 24.44 -4.15
C ARG A 312 -20.34 24.01 -5.59
N PHE A 313 -21.43 24.39 -6.24
CA PHE A 313 -21.67 24.08 -7.64
C PHE A 313 -22.53 25.15 -8.30
N LYS A 314 -22.45 25.25 -9.63
CA LYS A 314 -23.22 26.20 -10.44
C LYS A 314 -24.22 25.45 -11.32
N VAL A 315 -25.42 26.01 -11.43
CA VAL A 315 -26.48 25.54 -12.33
C VAL A 315 -26.89 26.67 -13.26
N GLU A 316 -26.77 26.44 -14.57
CA GLU A 316 -27.17 27.41 -15.60
C GLU A 316 -28.58 27.11 -16.13
N GLU A 317 -28.91 25.83 -16.24
CA GLU A 317 -30.21 25.29 -16.63
C GLU A 317 -30.80 24.45 -15.50
N ALA A 318 -31.87 24.96 -14.86
CA ALA A 318 -32.54 24.23 -13.79
C ALA A 318 -33.30 23.03 -14.36
N ASN A 319 -33.07 21.84 -13.80
CA ASN A 319 -33.79 20.62 -14.16
C ASN A 319 -34.32 19.91 -12.90
N PRO A 320 -35.64 19.74 -12.73
CA PRO A 320 -36.22 19.07 -11.56
C PRO A 320 -35.80 17.60 -11.41
N SER A 321 -35.33 16.97 -12.49
CA SER A 321 -34.86 15.59 -12.51
C SER A 321 -33.39 15.45 -12.13
N LEU A 322 -32.68 16.57 -11.92
CA LEU A 322 -31.30 16.54 -11.45
C LEU A 322 -31.23 15.76 -10.14
N TYR A 323 -30.23 14.91 -10.04
CA TYR A 323 -29.92 14.16 -8.84
C TYR A 323 -28.42 14.24 -8.63
N PHE A 324 -27.99 14.58 -7.42
CA PHE A 324 -26.61 14.46 -7.02
C PHE A 324 -26.51 13.78 -5.66
N ASP A 325 -25.41 13.08 -5.46
CA ASP A 325 -25.07 12.44 -4.21
C ASP A 325 -23.57 12.46 -3.97
N VAL A 326 -23.22 12.16 -2.73
CA VAL A 326 -21.85 11.92 -2.32
C VAL A 326 -21.71 10.47 -1.93
N GLN A 327 -20.72 9.80 -2.49
CA GLN A 327 -20.39 8.42 -2.19
C GLN A 327 -19.11 8.35 -1.36
N LEU A 328 -19.19 7.70 -0.21
CA LEU A 328 -18.02 7.34 0.59
C LEU A 328 -17.58 5.91 0.26
N SER A 329 -16.28 5.71 0.02
CA SER A 329 -15.71 4.40 -0.30
C SER A 329 -14.38 4.15 0.41
N VAL A 330 -14.02 2.87 0.50
CA VAL A 330 -12.70 2.39 0.94
C VAL A 330 -12.12 1.56 -0.19
N GLY A 331 -11.01 2.00 -0.76
CA GLY A 331 -10.51 1.40 -2.00
C GLY A 331 -11.55 1.55 -3.11
N GLU A 332 -11.99 0.43 -3.71
CA GLU A 332 -13.05 0.40 -4.72
C GLU A 332 -14.42 0.03 -4.14
N THR A 333 -14.49 -0.25 -2.83
CA THR A 333 -15.71 -0.71 -2.17
C THR A 333 -16.52 0.50 -1.68
N PRO A 334 -17.74 0.73 -2.20
CA PRO A 334 -18.61 1.77 -1.67
C PRO A 334 -19.15 1.36 -0.30
N LEU A 335 -19.11 2.29 0.67
CA LEU A 335 -19.66 2.08 2.01
C LEU A 335 -21.08 2.62 2.10
N PHE A 336 -21.29 3.88 1.74
CA PHE A 336 -22.60 4.52 1.71
C PHE A 336 -22.62 5.65 0.69
N ALA A 337 -23.83 6.09 0.35
CA ALA A 337 -24.07 7.30 -0.41
C ALA A 337 -25.11 8.16 0.31
N ALA A 338 -24.95 9.48 0.25
CA ALA A 338 -25.86 10.44 0.84
C ALA A 338 -26.31 11.45 -0.22
N SER A 339 -27.61 11.72 -0.29
CA SER A 339 -28.20 12.70 -1.19
C SER A 339 -29.14 13.64 -0.43
N PRO A 340 -29.26 14.92 -0.83
CA PRO A 340 -30.23 15.84 -0.25
C PRO A 340 -31.67 15.33 -0.28
N ARG A 341 -32.04 14.52 -1.29
CA ARG A 341 -33.38 13.90 -1.41
C ARG A 341 -33.72 12.95 -0.26
N MET A 342 -32.72 12.39 0.42
CA MET A 342 -32.96 11.46 1.53
C MET A 342 -33.46 12.18 2.78
N VAL A 343 -33.25 13.50 2.86
CA VAL A 343 -33.52 14.31 4.06
C VAL A 343 -34.63 15.33 3.81
N HIS A 344 -34.72 15.84 2.58
CA HIS A 344 -35.78 16.75 2.17
C HIS A 344 -36.47 16.21 0.91
N GLU A 345 -37.75 15.85 1.03
CA GLU A 345 -38.59 15.41 -0.11
C GLU A 345 -38.64 16.47 -1.23
N HIS A 346 -38.46 17.75 -0.87
CA HIS A 346 -38.46 18.90 -1.77
C HIS A 346 -37.16 19.69 -1.60
N TYR A 347 -36.08 19.23 -2.23
CA TYR A 347 -34.86 20.02 -2.37
C TYR A 347 -34.92 20.80 -3.70
N ALA A 348 -34.68 22.11 -3.66
CA ALA A 348 -34.72 22.97 -4.84
C ALA A 348 -33.32 23.53 -5.11
N VAL A 349 -32.76 23.18 -6.27
CA VAL A 349 -31.50 23.77 -6.75
C VAL A 349 -31.83 25.06 -7.49
N HIS A 350 -31.15 26.15 -7.15
CA HIS A 350 -31.36 27.45 -7.76
C HIS A 350 -30.47 27.65 -8.99
N LYS A 351 -30.93 28.46 -9.94
CA LYS A 351 -30.07 28.90 -11.05
C LYS A 351 -29.02 29.87 -10.51
N GLY A 352 -27.76 29.65 -10.85
CA GLY A 352 -26.61 30.37 -10.31
C GLY A 352 -25.73 29.45 -9.45
N GLU A 353 -24.98 30.05 -8.54
CA GLU A 353 -24.16 29.33 -7.57
C GLU A 353 -25.04 28.79 -6.43
N ASN A 354 -24.77 27.56 -6.03
CA ASN A 354 -25.44 26.87 -4.93
C ASN A 354 -24.37 26.38 -3.97
N ARG A 355 -24.69 26.41 -2.68
CA ARG A 355 -23.85 25.89 -1.62
C ARG A 355 -24.65 24.89 -0.80
N VAL A 356 -24.04 23.74 -0.57
CA VAL A 356 -24.66 22.65 0.18
C VAL A 356 -23.64 22.08 1.14
N GLU A 357 -24.02 21.94 2.41
CA GLU A 357 -23.18 21.36 3.46
C GLU A 357 -23.84 20.12 4.05
N PHE A 358 -23.05 19.09 4.36
CA PHE A 358 -23.51 17.97 5.18
C PHE A 358 -22.55 17.62 6.31
N ARG A 359 -23.10 17.10 7.40
CA ARG A 359 -22.33 16.76 8.61
C ARG A 359 -21.93 15.28 8.65
N ILE A 360 -20.66 15.01 8.89
CA ILE A 360 -20.15 13.69 9.29
C ILE A 360 -20.08 13.66 10.83
N PRO A 361 -20.85 12.79 11.50
CA PRO A 361 -20.84 12.69 12.95
C PRO A 361 -19.50 12.11 13.46
N PRO A 362 -19.11 12.44 14.71
CA PRO A 362 -17.93 11.85 15.34
C PRO A 362 -18.13 10.34 15.53
N ASP A 363 -17.02 9.61 15.60
CA ASP A 363 -16.94 8.16 15.80
C ASP A 363 -17.63 7.31 14.71
N LEU A 364 -18.03 7.92 13.59
CA LEU A 364 -18.61 7.20 12.45
C LEU A 364 -17.55 6.49 11.62
N LEU A 365 -16.38 7.11 11.46
CA LEU A 365 -15.31 6.65 10.59
C LEU A 365 -14.14 6.12 11.44
N ASN A 366 -13.72 4.88 11.17
CA ASN A 366 -12.56 4.25 11.80
C ASN A 366 -11.25 4.76 11.21
N THR A 367 -10.12 4.43 11.84
CA THR A 367 -8.79 4.80 11.36
C THR A 367 -8.46 4.12 10.02
N GLN A 368 -8.62 4.86 8.92
CA GLN A 368 -8.22 4.49 7.56
C GLN A 368 -8.42 5.67 6.61
N ASN A 369 -7.97 5.51 5.37
CA ASN A 369 -8.22 6.49 4.32
C ASN A 369 -9.54 6.16 3.61
N TYR A 370 -10.46 7.11 3.63
CA TYR A 370 -11.69 7.04 2.84
C TYR A 370 -11.57 7.95 1.62
N ARG A 371 -12.37 7.63 0.61
CA ARG A 371 -12.57 8.51 -0.55
C ARG A 371 -14.00 8.97 -0.59
N LEU A 372 -14.18 10.25 -0.87
CA LEU A 372 -15.48 10.90 -0.96
C LEU A 372 -15.62 11.48 -2.37
N ASN A 373 -16.54 10.93 -3.13
CA ASN A 373 -16.74 11.24 -4.54
C ASN A 373 -18.10 11.90 -4.75
N LEU A 374 -18.12 13.05 -5.42
CA LEU A 374 -19.34 13.74 -5.82
C LEU A 374 -19.85 13.21 -7.16
N ARG A 375 -21.10 12.77 -7.20
CA ARG A 375 -21.75 12.27 -8.41
C ARG A 375 -22.98 13.11 -8.71
N ALA A 376 -23.18 13.40 -10.00
CA ALA A 376 -24.38 14.04 -10.50
C ALA A 376 -24.92 13.27 -11.69
N PHE A 377 -26.23 13.11 -11.75
CA PHE A 377 -26.94 12.26 -12.69
C PHE A 377 -28.23 12.94 -13.15
N LEU A 378 -28.53 12.77 -14.43
CA LEU A 378 -29.84 13.09 -15.01
C LEU A 378 -30.39 11.83 -15.69
N PRO A 379 -31.62 11.37 -15.38
CA PRO A 379 -32.18 10.14 -15.96
C PRO A 379 -32.15 10.08 -17.48
N GLN A 380 -32.30 11.21 -18.16
CA GLN A 380 -32.33 11.29 -19.62
C GLN A 380 -30.94 11.38 -20.28
N ILE A 381 -29.89 11.73 -19.51
CA ILE A 381 -28.55 12.03 -20.04
C ILE A 381 -27.50 11.02 -19.52
N GLY A 382 -27.65 10.52 -18.30
CA GLY A 382 -26.68 9.70 -17.60
C GLY A 382 -25.88 10.48 -16.55
N GLU A 383 -24.70 9.95 -16.19
CA GLU A 383 -23.77 10.59 -15.26
C GLU A 383 -23.17 11.86 -15.90
N LEU A 384 -23.34 13.00 -15.23
CA LEU A 384 -22.87 14.31 -15.71
C LEU A 384 -21.38 14.53 -15.43
N LEU A 385 -20.86 13.85 -14.41
CA LEU A 385 -19.48 13.94 -13.96
C LEU A 385 -18.75 12.67 -14.40
N GLN A 386 -18.20 12.65 -15.61
CA GLN A 386 -17.57 11.43 -16.13
C GLN A 386 -16.34 11.03 -15.30
N ARG A 387 -16.30 9.77 -14.84
CA ARG A 387 -15.18 9.16 -14.08
C ARG A 387 -13.81 9.14 -14.78
N ARG A 388 -13.72 9.48 -16.08
CA ARG A 388 -12.48 9.46 -16.88
C ARG A 388 -11.86 10.85 -17.09
N THR A 389 -12.12 11.79 -16.21
CA THR A 389 -11.52 13.13 -16.25
C THR A 389 -10.17 13.16 -15.52
N LYS A 390 -9.30 14.08 -15.91
CA LYS A 390 -7.98 14.24 -15.28
C LYS A 390 -8.07 14.75 -13.84
N ASN A 391 -9.20 15.38 -13.47
CA ASN A 391 -9.46 15.97 -12.17
C ASN A 391 -10.90 15.64 -11.70
N PRO A 392 -11.18 14.41 -11.25
CA PRO A 392 -12.51 14.04 -10.78
C PRO A 392 -12.86 14.77 -9.46
N PRO A 393 -14.13 15.09 -9.20
CA PRO A 393 -14.57 15.78 -7.99
C PRO A 393 -14.58 14.84 -6.79
N GLU A 394 -13.39 14.52 -6.32
CA GLU A 394 -13.11 13.53 -5.29
C GLU A 394 -12.08 14.08 -4.31
N ILE A 395 -12.31 13.84 -3.02
CA ILE A 395 -11.39 14.17 -1.94
C ILE A 395 -11.05 12.92 -1.13
N GLU A 396 -9.88 12.93 -0.50
CA GLU A 396 -9.48 11.88 0.43
C GLU A 396 -9.68 12.33 1.88
N LEU A 397 -10.20 11.43 2.72
CA LEU A 397 -10.39 11.64 4.15
C LEU A 397 -9.45 10.69 4.91
N PRO A 398 -8.22 11.13 5.25
CA PRO A 398 -7.33 10.36 6.10
C PRO A 398 -7.76 10.49 7.57
N ILE A 399 -8.47 9.48 8.07
CA ILE A 399 -8.98 9.44 9.46
C ILE A 399 -7.95 8.79 10.38
N GLU A 400 -7.57 9.49 11.44
CA GLU A 400 -6.70 9.03 12.54
C GLU A 400 -7.45 9.03 13.88
N LEU A 401 -6.86 8.46 14.94
CA LEU A 401 -7.35 8.59 16.31
C LEU A 401 -6.40 9.53 17.08
N ARG A 402 -6.95 10.48 17.85
CA ARG A 402 -6.12 11.34 18.72
C ARG A 402 -5.46 10.56 19.85
N ARG A 403 -6.08 9.46 20.30
CA ARG A 403 -5.60 8.67 21.44
C ARG A 403 -5.28 7.23 21.05
N LYS A 404 -4.13 6.72 21.52
CA LYS A 404 -3.74 5.29 21.45
C LYS A 404 -4.58 4.39 22.39
N TYR A 405 -5.90 4.57 22.46
CA TYR A 405 -6.77 3.67 23.21
C TYR A 405 -7.51 2.74 22.26
N SER A 406 -7.34 1.44 22.51
CA SER A 406 -8.13 0.38 21.92
C SER A 406 -9.60 0.57 22.25
N PHE A 407 -10.42 0.96 21.28
CA PHE A 407 -11.86 0.83 21.40
C PHE A 407 -12.17 -0.67 21.44
N THR A 408 -12.58 -1.15 22.60
CA THR A 408 -13.20 -2.48 22.73
C THR A 408 -14.69 -2.20 22.54
N PRO A 409 -15.40 -2.80 21.57
CA PRO A 409 -16.85 -2.67 21.51
C PRO A 409 -17.41 -3.39 22.74
N GLY A 410 -17.65 -2.65 23.81
CA GLY A 410 -18.33 -3.15 24.99
C GLY A 410 -19.81 -3.21 24.68
N ASN A 411 -20.37 -4.41 24.60
CA ASN A 411 -21.78 -4.79 24.80
C ASN A 411 -22.83 -3.66 24.64
N GLN A 412 -22.82 -2.95 23.52
CA GLN A 412 -24.00 -2.24 23.08
C GLN A 412 -24.62 -3.12 22.01
N GLU A 413 -25.87 -3.52 22.26
CA GLU A 413 -26.72 -4.21 21.31
C GLU A 413 -26.51 -3.64 19.91
N SER A 414 -26.48 -4.52 18.91
CA SER A 414 -26.33 -4.22 17.50
C SER A 414 -27.39 -3.22 17.03
N GLN A 415 -27.20 -1.95 17.34
CA GLN A 415 -27.94 -0.85 16.77
C GLN A 415 -27.26 -0.58 15.43
N TYR A 416 -28.01 -0.79 14.36
CA TYR A 416 -27.64 -0.28 13.06
C TYR A 416 -27.32 1.20 13.22
N LEU A 417 -26.05 1.59 13.02
CA LEU A 417 -25.68 3.00 12.88
C LEU A 417 -26.38 3.51 11.62
N GLN A 418 -27.48 4.23 11.80
CA GLN A 418 -28.11 5.02 10.75
C GLN A 418 -27.58 6.46 10.93
N PRO A 419 -26.47 6.83 10.29
CA PRO A 419 -25.97 8.21 10.37
C PRO A 419 -27.02 9.17 9.80
N GLU A 420 -27.48 10.11 10.62
CA GLU A 420 -28.32 11.23 10.16
C GLU A 420 -27.43 12.33 9.60
N PHE A 421 -27.40 12.46 8.28
CA PHE A 421 -26.72 13.56 7.59
C PHE A 421 -27.63 14.79 7.59
N GLN A 422 -27.24 15.85 8.29
CA GLN A 422 -27.95 17.12 8.26
C GLN A 422 -27.46 17.94 7.08
N TRP A 423 -28.35 18.25 6.14
CA TRP A 423 -28.05 19.10 4.99
C TRP A 423 -28.47 20.54 5.28
N ASN A 424 -27.56 21.50 5.10
CA ASN A 424 -27.88 22.93 5.11
C ASN A 424 -27.65 23.51 3.71
N ILE A 425 -28.60 24.32 3.23
CA ILE A 425 -28.58 24.93 1.90
C ILE A 425 -28.79 26.44 2.10
N ASP A 426 -27.85 27.25 1.59
CA ASP A 426 -27.89 28.72 1.61
C ASP A 426 -27.94 29.29 0.18
#